data_AF-A0A926KPU1-F1
#
_entry.id   AF-A0A926KPU1-F1
#
_cell.length_a   1.000
_cell.length_b   1.000
_cell.length_c   1.000
_cell.angle_alpha   90.00
_cell.angle_beta   90.00
_cell.angle_gamma   90.00
#
_symmetry.space_group_name_H-M   'P 1'
#
loop_
_entity.id
_entity.type
_entity.pdbx_description
1 polymer ?
#
loop_
_entity_poly.entity_id
_entity_poly.type
_entity_poly.pdbx_seq_one_letter_code
_entity_poly.pdbx_strand_id
1 'polypeptide(L)'
;MDSIKLPHKKFNAKRPGALVGTITEVSEYLRLLYAWIGKSRDNNRTWTSQDFSGNSPYVACSVCYGTGAVIGDIDPSRMIAPELSLKHGAVLLWAGTNCGPVTMIKELAKMIGIDFERPLAEQDKRFTDILLYGYDREPVSYVHKNKQLKGFYRGCVLDLRYMRDAGTTSKGNHRAIVFFSRQVKCPECNGSKLNPESLVITIEGQSIVEVSKLPIAELLLFIRNIPTSLDEHESKISSELIDEIELRLIYLNKIGLKVLPPINDRIQFSP
;
A
#
# COMPACT_ATOMS: atom_id res chain seq x y z
N MET A 1 5.61 -19.32 36.99
CA MET A 1 4.99 -18.82 35.75
C MET A 1 4.53 -17.42 36.04
N ASP A 2 5.44 -16.47 35.83
CA ASP A 2 5.20 -15.06 36.13
C ASP A 2 4.08 -14.54 35.22
N SER A 3 3.14 -13.82 35.83
CA SER A 3 2.12 -13.03 35.14
C SER A 3 2.79 -12.23 34.01
N ILE A 4 2.49 -12.56 32.75
CA ILE A 4 2.95 -11.77 31.60
C ILE A 4 2.28 -10.42 31.73
N LYS A 5 2.98 -9.44 32.33
CA LYS A 5 2.47 -8.07 32.44
C LYS A 5 2.29 -7.53 31.03
N LEU A 6 1.07 -7.08 30.72
CA LEU A 6 0.80 -6.38 29.47
C LEU A 6 1.80 -5.23 29.31
N PRO A 7 2.44 -5.08 28.13
CA PRO A 7 3.56 -4.18 27.93
C PRO A 7 3.21 -2.68 28.05
N HIS A 8 1.92 -2.32 28.15
CA HIS A 8 1.45 -0.94 28.15
C HIS A 8 0.55 -0.61 29.35
N LYS A 9 0.48 0.70 29.64
CA LYS A 9 -0.34 1.29 30.72
C LYS A 9 -1.83 1.01 30.45
N LYS A 10 -2.60 0.61 31.48
CA LYS A 10 -4.06 0.37 31.37
C LYS A 10 -4.75 1.51 30.63
N PHE A 11 -5.59 1.17 29.65
CA PHE A 11 -6.28 2.16 28.83
C PHE A 11 -7.23 3.04 29.66
N ASN A 12 -7.20 4.34 29.41
CA ASN A 12 -8.12 5.28 30.06
C ASN A 12 -9.03 5.94 29.02
N ALA A 13 -10.29 5.49 28.96
CA ALA A 13 -11.27 6.03 28.02
C ALA A 13 -11.60 7.52 28.23
N LYS A 14 -11.30 8.11 29.40
CA LYS A 14 -11.47 9.56 29.67
C LYS A 14 -10.26 10.40 29.21
N ARG A 15 -9.11 9.78 29.03
CA ARG A 15 -7.88 10.37 28.48
C ARG A 15 -7.26 9.39 27.48
N PRO A 16 -7.98 9.13 26.37
CA PRO A 16 -7.48 8.23 25.35
C PRO A 16 -6.18 8.81 24.80
N GLY A 17 -5.18 7.95 24.53
CA GLY A 17 -3.99 8.36 23.80
C GLY A 17 -4.35 8.82 22.38
N ALA A 18 -3.33 9.05 21.54
CA ALA A 18 -3.58 9.34 20.12
C ALA A 18 -4.41 8.23 19.47
N LEU A 19 -5.33 8.59 18.56
CA LEU A 19 -6.19 7.64 17.85
C LEU A 19 -5.38 6.54 17.15
N VAL A 20 -4.31 6.95 16.47
CA VAL A 20 -3.36 6.03 15.81
C VAL A 20 -2.71 5.08 16.81
N GLY A 21 -2.37 5.57 18.01
CA GLY A 21 -1.83 4.75 19.10
C GLY A 21 -2.83 3.71 19.57
N THR A 22 -4.09 4.10 19.78
CA THR A 22 -5.17 3.19 20.20
C THR A 22 -5.38 2.06 19.19
N ILE A 23 -5.39 2.40 17.89
CA ILE A 23 -5.52 1.43 16.81
C ILE A 23 -4.31 0.48 16.75
N THR A 24 -3.10 1.03 16.92
CA THR A 24 -1.85 0.25 16.92
C THR A 24 -1.83 -0.76 18.07
N GLU A 25 -2.24 -0.34 19.27
CA GLU A 25 -2.33 -1.20 20.45
C GLU A 25 -3.35 -2.33 20.25
N VAL A 26 -4.51 -2.07 19.64
CA VAL A 26 -5.47 -3.13 19.27
C VAL A 26 -4.80 -4.17 18.38
N SER A 27 -4.02 -3.75 17.38
CA SER A 27 -3.29 -4.68 16.49
C SER A 27 -2.22 -5.48 17.22
N GLU A 28 -1.49 -4.87 18.17
CA GLU A 28 -0.51 -5.57 19.01
C GLU A 28 -1.17 -6.62 19.90
N TYR A 29 -2.30 -6.26 20.51
CA TYR A 29 -3.02 -7.13 21.41
C TYR A 29 -3.71 -8.28 20.68
N LEU A 30 -4.24 -8.06 19.48
CA LEU A 30 -4.72 -9.14 18.63
C LEU A 30 -3.60 -10.14 18.32
N ARG A 31 -2.39 -9.68 17.99
CA ARG A 31 -1.25 -10.58 17.73
C ARG A 31 -0.85 -11.39 18.95
N LEU A 32 -0.87 -10.78 20.14
CA LEU A 32 -0.63 -11.49 21.40
C LEU A 32 -1.73 -12.52 21.67
N LEU A 33 -3.00 -12.17 21.43
CA LEU A 33 -4.13 -13.05 21.66
C LEU A 33 -4.04 -14.30 20.77
N TYR A 34 -3.76 -14.12 19.48
CA TYR A 34 -3.53 -15.24 18.55
C TYR A 34 -2.33 -16.10 18.94
N ALA A 35 -1.28 -15.51 19.51
CA ALA A 35 -0.13 -16.26 20.00
C ALA A 35 -0.46 -17.09 21.26
N TRP A 36 -1.38 -16.62 22.11
CA TRP A 36 -1.70 -17.26 23.38
C TRP A 36 -2.76 -18.35 23.27
N ILE A 37 -3.82 -18.12 22.48
CA ILE A 37 -5.01 -18.99 22.43
C ILE A 37 -5.36 -19.46 21.00
N GLY A 38 -4.55 -19.10 20.01
CA GLY A 38 -4.79 -19.52 18.63
C GLY A 38 -4.61 -21.03 18.46
N LYS A 39 -5.56 -21.65 17.75
CA LYS A 39 -5.56 -23.10 17.50
C LYS A 39 -4.94 -23.42 16.14
N SER A 40 -4.09 -24.45 16.09
CA SER A 40 -3.43 -24.98 14.89
C SER A 40 -3.71 -26.47 14.73
N ARG A 41 -3.46 -27.01 13.53
CA ARG A 41 -3.40 -28.47 13.32
C ARG A 41 -2.12 -29.09 13.87
N ASP A 42 -1.03 -28.32 13.95
CA ASP A 42 0.27 -28.77 14.48
C ASP A 42 0.61 -28.03 15.78
N ASN A 43 0.55 -28.75 16.90
CA ASN A 43 0.70 -28.21 18.26
C ASN A 43 2.16 -28.22 18.80
N ASN A 44 3.16 -28.44 17.95
CA ASN A 44 4.55 -28.63 18.40
C ASN A 44 5.40 -27.36 18.46
N ARG A 45 4.84 -26.18 18.14
CA ARG A 45 5.56 -24.90 18.14
C ARG A 45 4.87 -23.89 19.06
N THR A 46 5.67 -23.16 19.84
CA THR A 46 5.22 -21.98 20.58
C THR A 46 5.12 -20.78 19.64
N TRP A 47 3.97 -20.12 19.65
CA TRP A 47 3.70 -18.92 18.86
C TRP A 47 3.98 -17.64 19.67
N THR A 48 4.43 -16.60 18.98
CA THR A 48 4.70 -15.28 19.54
C THR A 48 3.98 -14.21 18.72
N SER A 49 3.82 -13.00 19.26
CA SER A 49 3.21 -11.90 18.50
C SER A 49 3.97 -11.52 17.22
N GLN A 50 5.26 -11.85 17.13
CA GLN A 50 6.06 -11.63 15.92
C GLN A 50 5.67 -12.59 14.80
N ASP A 51 5.17 -13.77 15.13
CA ASP A 51 4.65 -14.77 14.18
C ASP A 51 3.36 -14.30 13.49
N PHE A 52 2.79 -13.16 13.87
CA PHE A 52 1.61 -12.55 13.26
C PHE A 52 1.87 -11.13 12.77
N SER A 53 3.14 -10.73 12.69
CA SER A 53 3.57 -9.40 12.29
C SER A 53 4.08 -9.42 10.85
N GLY A 54 3.39 -8.75 9.92
CA GLY A 54 3.87 -8.57 8.54
C GLY A 54 5.19 -7.80 8.43
N ASN A 55 5.63 -7.14 9.51
CA ASN A 55 6.92 -6.47 9.60
C ASN A 55 8.05 -7.42 10.04
N SER A 56 7.73 -8.63 10.47
CA SER A 56 8.74 -9.64 10.84
C SER A 56 9.29 -10.31 9.57
N PRO A 57 10.60 -10.24 9.30
CA PRO A 57 11.17 -10.82 8.07
C PRO A 57 10.99 -12.35 7.99
N TYR A 58 10.80 -13.02 9.13
CA TYR A 58 10.60 -14.48 9.18
C TYR A 58 9.20 -14.92 8.74
N VAL A 59 8.24 -14.00 8.74
CA VAL A 59 6.81 -14.29 8.58
C VAL A 59 6.23 -13.52 7.40
N ALA A 60 6.86 -12.40 7.03
CA ALA A 60 6.50 -11.64 5.87
C ALA A 60 6.45 -12.52 4.62
N CYS A 61 5.43 -12.31 3.80
CA CYS A 61 5.33 -12.94 2.48
C CYS A 61 6.63 -12.70 1.68
N SER A 62 7.22 -13.76 1.14
CA SER A 62 8.50 -13.72 0.42
C SER A 62 8.44 -12.92 -0.89
N VAL A 63 7.25 -12.71 -1.45
CA VAL A 63 7.04 -11.98 -2.71
C VAL A 63 6.89 -10.48 -2.48
N CYS A 64 6.06 -10.07 -1.51
CA CYS A 64 5.81 -8.65 -1.25
C CYS A 64 6.57 -8.09 -0.04
N TYR A 65 7.33 -8.92 0.67
CA TYR A 65 8.07 -8.57 1.88
C TYR A 65 7.20 -7.85 2.92
N GLY A 66 5.99 -8.37 3.16
CA GLY A 66 5.08 -7.82 4.16
C GLY A 66 4.30 -6.56 3.77
N THR A 67 4.48 -6.05 2.55
CA THR A 67 3.75 -4.86 2.08
C THR A 67 2.29 -5.16 1.69
N GLY A 68 2.00 -6.40 1.28
CA GLY A 68 0.66 -6.83 0.82
C GLY A 68 0.37 -6.47 -0.63
N ALA A 69 1.27 -5.71 -1.27
CA ALA A 69 1.14 -5.29 -2.66
C ALA A 69 2.47 -5.50 -3.38
N VAL A 70 2.41 -5.72 -4.69
CA VAL A 70 3.58 -5.72 -5.56
C VAL A 70 3.46 -4.59 -6.58
N ILE A 71 4.59 -4.24 -7.18
CA ILE A 71 4.65 -3.23 -8.23
C ILE A 71 4.04 -3.86 -9.50
N GLY A 72 2.93 -3.30 -9.96
CA GLY A 72 2.26 -3.67 -11.20
C GLY A 72 2.82 -2.93 -12.41
N ASP A 73 2.02 -2.82 -13.46
CA ASP A 73 2.41 -2.07 -14.66
C ASP A 73 2.37 -0.55 -14.43
N ILE A 74 3.02 0.20 -15.33
CA ILE A 74 3.03 1.68 -15.33
C ILE A 74 1.60 2.21 -15.48
N ASP A 75 1.24 3.15 -14.62
CA ASP A 75 -0.06 3.82 -14.57
C ASP A 75 -0.04 5.15 -15.33
N PRO A 76 -0.63 5.24 -16.53
CA PRO A 76 -0.57 6.44 -17.35
C PRO A 76 -1.25 7.66 -16.68
N SER A 77 -2.29 7.43 -15.89
CA SER A 77 -3.03 8.48 -15.18
C SER A 77 -2.16 9.22 -14.15
N ARG A 78 -1.13 8.55 -13.63
CA ARG A 78 -0.19 9.12 -12.64
C ARG A 78 0.95 9.88 -13.30
N MET A 79 1.05 9.89 -14.62
CA MET A 79 2.13 10.54 -15.36
C MET A 79 1.75 11.91 -15.92
N ILE A 80 0.47 12.27 -15.90
CA ILE A 80 -0.06 13.49 -16.54
C ILE A 80 -0.81 14.33 -15.50
N ALA A 81 -0.49 15.62 -15.46
CA ALA A 81 -1.23 16.65 -14.76
C ALA A 81 -2.02 17.46 -15.81
N PRO A 82 -3.29 17.10 -16.09
CA PRO A 82 -4.05 17.68 -17.20
C PRO A 82 -4.32 19.18 -17.05
N GLU A 83 -4.37 19.68 -15.83
CA GLU A 83 -4.54 21.09 -15.48
C GLU A 83 -3.31 21.96 -15.80
N LEU A 84 -2.16 21.35 -16.07
CA LEU A 84 -0.93 22.06 -16.40
C LEU A 84 -0.68 22.04 -17.90
N SER A 85 0.07 23.06 -18.36
CA SER A 85 0.68 23.08 -19.69
C SER A 85 1.99 22.30 -19.73
N LEU A 86 2.48 21.96 -20.92
CA LEU A 86 3.81 21.35 -21.06
C LEU A 86 4.93 22.24 -20.52
N LYS A 87 4.83 23.57 -20.71
CA LYS A 87 5.78 24.54 -20.16
C LYS A 87 5.86 24.50 -18.63
N HIS A 88 4.73 24.21 -17.98
CA HIS A 88 4.60 24.15 -16.53
C HIS A 88 4.69 22.72 -15.96
N GLY A 89 5.13 21.74 -16.77
CA GLY A 89 5.44 20.39 -16.27
C GLY A 89 4.25 19.43 -16.25
N ALA A 90 3.34 19.51 -17.23
CA ALA A 90 2.20 18.60 -17.32
C ALA A 90 2.56 17.10 -17.42
N VAL A 91 3.78 16.75 -17.82
CA VAL A 91 4.25 15.35 -17.80
C VAL A 91 5.18 15.13 -16.62
N LEU A 92 4.65 14.46 -15.60
CA LEU A 92 5.23 14.37 -14.26
C LEU A 92 6.54 13.59 -14.20
N LEU A 93 6.79 12.67 -15.13
CA LEU A 93 8.04 11.90 -15.17
C LEU A 93 9.30 12.79 -15.27
N TRP A 94 9.17 13.94 -15.91
CA TRP A 94 10.29 14.79 -16.30
C TRP A 94 10.05 16.27 -15.97
N ALA A 95 8.90 16.58 -15.37
CA ALA A 95 8.64 17.87 -14.74
C ALA A 95 9.72 18.19 -13.70
N GLY A 96 10.31 19.39 -13.78
CA GLY A 96 11.38 19.82 -12.89
C GLY A 96 12.72 19.09 -13.08
N THR A 97 12.90 18.34 -14.17
CA THR A 97 14.16 17.63 -14.48
C THR A 97 14.79 18.15 -15.77
N ASN A 98 16.11 18.01 -15.89
CA ASN A 98 16.86 18.29 -17.13
C ASN A 98 17.03 17.05 -18.03
N CYS A 99 16.36 15.95 -17.72
CA CYS A 99 16.63 14.63 -18.32
C CYS A 99 15.58 14.17 -19.33
N GLY A 100 14.48 14.90 -19.50
CA GLY A 100 13.41 14.50 -20.41
C GLY A 100 13.55 15.08 -21.83
N PRO A 101 12.79 14.55 -22.80
CA PRO A 101 12.88 14.91 -24.22
C PRO A 101 12.25 16.28 -24.58
N VAL A 102 12.59 17.35 -23.84
CA VAL A 102 11.88 18.65 -23.91
C VAL A 102 12.02 19.30 -25.27
N THR A 103 13.21 19.23 -25.88
CA THR A 103 13.42 19.80 -27.20
C THR A 103 12.67 19.05 -28.29
N MET A 104 12.66 17.71 -28.24
CA MET A 104 11.86 16.89 -29.17
C MET A 104 10.36 17.20 -29.04
N ILE A 105 9.85 17.34 -27.81
CA ILE A 105 8.42 17.53 -27.59
C ILE A 105 7.96 18.93 -27.95
N LYS A 106 8.82 19.94 -27.81
CA LYS A 106 8.56 21.29 -28.36
C LYS A 106 8.42 21.27 -29.88
N GLU A 107 9.30 20.56 -30.59
CA GLU A 107 9.20 20.44 -32.05
C GLU A 107 7.99 19.59 -32.47
N LEU A 108 7.71 18.50 -31.75
CA LEU A 108 6.52 17.68 -31.98
C LEU A 108 5.24 18.49 -31.80
N ALA A 109 5.13 19.28 -30.73
CA ALA A 109 3.98 20.14 -30.47
C ALA A 109 3.73 21.12 -31.62
N LYS A 110 4.78 21.74 -32.17
CA LYS A 110 4.68 22.61 -33.36
C LYS A 110 4.18 21.85 -34.58
N MET A 111 4.72 20.64 -34.84
CA MET A 111 4.35 19.83 -36.00
C MET A 111 2.86 19.47 -36.02
N ILE A 112 2.27 19.18 -34.86
CA ILE A 112 0.88 18.72 -34.74
C ILE A 112 -0.09 19.81 -34.28
N GLY A 113 0.35 21.08 -34.19
CA GLY A 113 -0.50 22.22 -33.87
C GLY A 113 -0.93 22.31 -32.41
N ILE A 114 -0.11 21.81 -31.48
CA ILE A 114 -0.35 21.87 -30.05
C ILE A 114 0.35 23.08 -29.42
N ASP A 115 -0.39 23.81 -28.58
CA ASP A 115 0.14 24.95 -27.83
C ASP A 115 0.93 24.48 -26.60
N PHE A 116 2.18 24.89 -26.47
CA PHE A 116 3.05 24.47 -25.37
C PHE A 116 2.70 25.16 -24.02
N GLU A 117 1.99 26.28 -24.06
CA GLU A 117 1.67 27.14 -22.90
C GLU A 117 0.26 26.90 -22.36
N ARG A 118 -0.61 26.27 -23.16
CA ARG A 118 -1.99 25.99 -22.77
C ARG A 118 -2.10 24.69 -21.94
N PRO A 119 -3.02 24.59 -20.96
CA PRO A 119 -3.24 23.35 -20.21
C PRO A 119 -3.62 22.16 -21.11
N LEU A 120 -3.15 20.95 -20.78
CA LEU A 120 -3.44 19.74 -21.57
C LEU A 120 -4.95 19.42 -21.63
N ALA A 121 -5.69 19.67 -20.56
CA ALA A 121 -7.14 19.44 -20.48
C ALA A 121 -7.93 20.24 -21.53
N GLU A 122 -7.37 21.34 -22.01
CA GLU A 122 -8.01 22.22 -22.98
C GLU A 122 -7.57 21.95 -24.44
N GLN A 123 -6.71 20.94 -24.64
CA GLN A 123 -6.15 20.58 -25.93
C GLN A 123 -6.78 19.30 -26.50
N ASP A 124 -6.36 18.91 -27.70
CA ASP A 124 -6.76 17.62 -28.27
C ASP A 124 -6.31 16.48 -27.36
N LYS A 125 -7.27 15.66 -26.91
CA LYS A 125 -7.03 14.49 -26.05
C LYS A 125 -6.04 13.50 -26.66
N ARG A 126 -5.96 13.42 -28.00
CA ARG A 126 -4.98 12.59 -28.70
C ARG A 126 -3.54 12.95 -28.34
N PHE A 127 -3.29 14.20 -27.93
CA PHE A 127 -1.96 14.61 -27.54
C PHE A 127 -1.50 13.95 -26.25
N THR A 128 -2.40 13.74 -25.30
CA THR A 128 -2.09 12.97 -24.09
C THR A 128 -1.67 11.55 -24.43
N ASP A 129 -2.36 10.91 -25.38
CA ASP A 129 -1.97 9.58 -25.86
C ASP A 129 -0.60 9.59 -26.52
N ILE A 130 -0.29 10.63 -27.30
CA ILE A 130 1.04 10.82 -27.90
C ILE A 130 2.11 10.97 -26.82
N LEU A 131 1.88 11.77 -25.78
CA LEU A 131 2.81 11.94 -24.65
C LEU A 131 3.07 10.62 -23.92
N LEU A 132 2.03 9.80 -23.75
CA LEU A 132 2.10 8.55 -23.01
C LEU A 132 2.71 7.41 -23.83
N TYR A 133 2.27 7.25 -25.08
CA TYR A 133 2.50 6.06 -25.91
C TYR A 133 3.28 6.33 -27.21
N GLY A 134 3.62 7.58 -27.48
CA GLY A 134 4.53 7.96 -28.54
C GLY A 134 3.85 8.51 -29.79
N TYR A 135 4.70 8.92 -30.73
CA TYR A 135 4.34 9.42 -32.05
C TYR A 135 5.19 8.69 -33.09
N ASP A 136 4.55 7.83 -33.88
CA ASP A 136 5.19 6.90 -34.81
C ASP A 136 4.97 7.23 -36.30
N ARG A 137 4.18 8.27 -36.60
CA ARG A 137 3.84 8.66 -37.99
C ARG A 137 5.06 9.12 -38.78
N GLU A 138 5.85 10.01 -38.20
CA GLU A 138 7.07 10.53 -38.81
C GLU A 138 8.07 10.94 -37.74
N PRO A 139 9.37 10.88 -38.03
CA PRO A 139 10.37 11.19 -37.04
C PRO A 139 10.56 12.71 -36.88
N VAL A 140 10.61 13.15 -35.63
CA VAL A 140 10.75 14.55 -35.22
C VAL A 140 12.20 14.97 -35.36
N SER A 141 12.44 16.12 -36.00
CA SER A 141 13.77 16.74 -36.05
C SER A 141 13.92 17.68 -34.87
N TYR A 142 14.97 17.51 -34.06
CA TYR A 142 15.17 18.27 -32.83
C TYR A 142 16.65 18.52 -32.54
N VAL A 143 16.93 19.56 -31.76
CA VAL A 143 18.29 19.89 -31.33
C VAL A 143 18.55 19.30 -29.94
N HIS A 144 19.66 18.58 -29.80
CA HIS A 144 20.17 18.14 -28.50
C HIS A 144 21.68 18.36 -28.43
N LYS A 145 22.16 19.09 -27.41
CA LYS A 145 23.59 19.43 -27.25
C LYS A 145 24.24 19.97 -28.54
N ASN A 146 23.56 20.93 -29.18
CA ASN A 146 23.96 21.59 -30.43
C ASN A 146 24.09 20.67 -31.66
N LYS A 147 23.54 19.46 -31.60
CA LYS A 147 23.47 18.53 -32.73
C LYS A 147 22.03 18.40 -33.19
N GLN A 148 21.82 18.48 -34.50
CA GLN A 148 20.55 18.15 -35.13
C GLN A 148 20.38 16.63 -35.11
N LEU A 149 19.31 16.16 -34.48
CA LEU A 149 18.93 14.75 -34.41
C LEU A 149 17.56 14.56 -35.04
N LYS A 150 17.28 13.33 -35.44
CA LYS A 150 15.97 12.93 -35.96
C LYS A 150 15.59 11.59 -35.34
N GLY A 151 14.38 11.47 -34.81
CA GLY A 151 13.94 10.24 -34.15
C GLY A 151 12.46 10.21 -33.84
N PHE A 152 11.95 9.03 -33.55
CA PHE A 152 10.57 8.83 -33.12
C PHE A 152 10.43 9.07 -31.62
N TYR A 153 9.34 9.71 -31.21
CA TYR A 153 9.02 9.84 -29.80
C TYR A 153 8.33 8.57 -29.32
N ARG A 154 8.90 7.89 -28.32
CA ARG A 154 8.38 6.61 -27.83
C ARG A 154 7.21 6.76 -26.85
N GLY A 155 7.10 7.88 -26.15
CA GLY A 155 6.12 8.04 -25.08
C GLY A 155 6.66 7.61 -23.71
N CYS A 156 6.27 8.36 -22.68
CA CYS A 156 6.84 8.18 -21.34
C CYS A 156 6.47 6.84 -20.68
N VAL A 157 5.29 6.27 -20.97
CA VAL A 157 4.89 4.94 -20.46
C VAL A 157 5.79 3.88 -21.06
N LEU A 158 6.01 3.93 -22.38
CA LEU A 158 6.82 2.95 -23.09
C LEU A 158 8.31 3.06 -22.72
N ASP A 159 8.81 4.27 -22.47
CA ASP A 159 10.17 4.48 -21.96
C ASP A 159 10.37 3.82 -20.59
N LEU A 160 9.45 4.02 -19.63
CA LEU A 160 9.55 3.38 -18.32
C LEU A 160 9.39 1.85 -18.38
N ARG A 161 8.48 1.34 -19.21
CA ARG A 161 8.34 -0.11 -19.44
C ARG A 161 9.62 -0.70 -20.00
N TYR A 162 10.19 -0.07 -21.02
CA TYR A 162 11.47 -0.49 -21.58
C TYR A 162 12.59 -0.50 -20.52
N MET A 163 12.71 0.55 -19.71
CA MET A 163 13.73 0.61 -18.65
C MET A 163 13.53 -0.46 -17.57
N ARG A 164 12.28 -0.78 -17.23
CA ARG A 164 11.93 -1.86 -16.31
C ARG A 164 12.33 -3.21 -16.90
N ASP A 165 11.90 -3.48 -18.12
CA ASP A 165 12.08 -4.79 -18.77
C ASP A 165 13.55 -5.04 -19.14
N ALA A 166 14.32 -3.99 -19.44
CA ALA A 166 15.76 -4.06 -19.66
C ALA A 166 16.59 -4.14 -18.36
N GLY A 167 15.96 -4.07 -17.18
CA GLY A 167 16.67 -4.15 -15.91
C GLY A 167 17.60 -2.97 -15.65
N THR A 168 17.11 -1.73 -15.80
CA THR A 168 17.86 -0.50 -15.50
C THR A 168 18.60 -0.60 -14.16
N THR A 169 19.83 -0.09 -14.05
CA THR A 169 20.57 0.00 -12.77
C THR A 169 20.54 1.40 -12.15
N SER A 170 20.01 2.38 -12.88
CA SER A 170 19.85 3.76 -12.40
C SER A 170 18.85 3.83 -11.25
N LYS A 171 19.32 4.30 -10.08
CA LYS A 171 18.46 4.56 -8.90
C LYS A 171 17.32 5.53 -9.22
N GLY A 172 17.55 6.52 -10.08
CA GLY A 172 16.53 7.48 -10.51
C GLY A 172 15.42 6.82 -11.33
N ASN A 173 15.80 5.97 -12.30
CA ASN A 173 14.84 5.25 -13.12
C ASN A 173 14.05 4.23 -12.29
N HIS A 174 14.70 3.51 -11.37
CA HIS A 174 14.00 2.63 -10.44
C HIS A 174 12.95 3.37 -9.62
N ARG A 175 13.29 4.55 -9.07
CA ARG A 175 12.34 5.38 -8.33
C ARG A 175 11.17 5.81 -9.22
N ALA A 176 11.43 6.24 -10.44
CA ALA A 176 10.38 6.62 -11.38
C ALA A 176 9.46 5.44 -11.72
N ILE A 177 10.02 4.26 -12.03
CA ILE A 177 9.25 3.04 -12.30
C ILE A 177 8.34 2.72 -11.12
N VAL A 178 8.89 2.66 -9.90
CA VAL A 178 8.10 2.37 -8.68
C VAL A 178 7.02 3.43 -8.48
N PHE A 179 7.37 4.71 -8.64
CA PHE A 179 6.47 5.84 -8.39
C PHE A 179 5.30 5.86 -9.38
N PHE A 180 5.55 5.65 -10.67
CA PHE A 180 4.51 5.68 -11.71
C PHE A 180 3.81 4.33 -11.92
N SER A 181 4.24 3.24 -11.28
CA SER A 181 3.55 1.96 -11.37
C SER A 181 2.31 1.89 -10.48
N ARG A 182 1.34 1.08 -10.87
CA ARG A 182 0.22 0.70 -10.01
C ARG A 182 0.72 -0.18 -8.87
N GLN A 183 0.11 -0.05 -7.70
CA GLN A 183 0.24 -1.09 -6.67
C GLN A 183 -0.87 -2.10 -6.89
N VAL A 184 -0.48 -3.35 -7.13
CA VAL A 184 -1.43 -4.46 -7.29
C VAL A 184 -1.35 -5.36 -6.07
N LYS A 185 -2.49 -5.94 -5.70
CA LYS A 185 -2.55 -6.88 -4.58
C LYS A 185 -1.54 -8.01 -4.81
N CYS A 186 -0.77 -8.36 -3.79
CA CYS A 186 0.22 -9.42 -3.90
C CYS A 186 -0.47 -10.73 -4.31
N PRO A 187 -0.04 -11.42 -5.39
CA PRO A 187 -0.69 -12.65 -5.84
C PRO A 187 -0.46 -13.80 -4.87
N GLU A 188 0.67 -13.81 -4.17
CA GLU A 188 1.07 -14.89 -3.27
C GLU A 188 0.28 -14.87 -1.96
N CYS A 189 0.27 -13.72 -1.27
CA CYS A 189 -0.40 -13.60 0.02
C CYS A 189 -1.82 -13.04 -0.09
N ASN A 190 -2.26 -12.67 -1.30
CA ASN A 190 -3.55 -12.03 -1.55
C ASN A 190 -3.80 -10.85 -0.58
N GLY A 191 -2.76 -10.04 -0.35
CA GLY A 191 -2.78 -8.89 0.56
C GLY A 191 -2.65 -9.22 2.05
N SER A 192 -2.55 -10.48 2.45
CA SER A 192 -2.45 -10.88 3.87
C SER A 192 -1.16 -10.44 4.55
N LYS A 193 -0.11 -10.15 3.77
CA LYS A 193 1.26 -9.78 4.20
C LYS A 193 2.05 -10.89 4.89
N LEU A 194 1.39 -11.95 5.33
CA LEU A 194 1.97 -13.07 6.06
C LEU A 194 2.19 -14.28 5.15
N ASN A 195 3.08 -15.17 5.58
CA ASN A 195 3.25 -16.50 5.01
C ASN A 195 2.03 -17.40 5.32
N PRO A 196 1.85 -18.53 4.61
CA PRO A 196 0.73 -19.42 4.84
C PRO A 196 0.70 -20.03 6.24
N GLU A 197 1.86 -20.29 6.86
CA GLU A 197 1.96 -20.92 8.19
C GLU A 197 1.24 -20.11 9.26
N SER A 198 1.41 -18.78 9.26
CA SER A 198 0.75 -17.90 10.23
C SER A 198 -0.75 -17.74 9.98
N LEU A 199 -1.25 -18.07 8.79
CA LEU A 199 -2.67 -18.00 8.46
C LEU A 199 -3.45 -19.23 8.94
N VAL A 200 -2.77 -20.34 9.27
CA VAL A 200 -3.40 -21.56 9.78
C VAL A 200 -3.89 -21.38 11.23
N ILE A 201 -3.32 -20.43 11.96
CA ILE A 201 -3.69 -20.17 13.36
C ILE A 201 -4.99 -19.38 13.40
N THR A 202 -5.99 -19.96 14.05
CA THR A 202 -7.33 -19.39 14.11
C THR A 202 -7.87 -19.29 15.53
N ILE A 203 -8.72 -18.29 15.75
CA ILE A 203 -9.61 -18.19 16.92
C ILE A 203 -11.03 -18.17 16.36
N GLU A 204 -11.91 -19.03 16.89
CA GLU A 204 -13.28 -19.18 16.37
C GLU A 204 -13.32 -19.43 14.84
N GLY A 205 -12.34 -20.20 14.33
CA GLY A 205 -12.22 -20.55 12.92
C GLY A 205 -11.76 -19.41 12.00
N GLN A 206 -11.44 -18.23 12.53
CA GLN A 206 -10.95 -17.09 11.75
C GLN A 206 -9.47 -16.84 12.03
N SER A 207 -8.71 -16.52 10.98
CA SER A 207 -7.32 -16.10 11.04
C SER A 207 -7.20 -14.64 11.46
N ILE A 208 -6.01 -14.24 11.94
CA ILE A 208 -5.78 -12.85 12.34
C ILE A 208 -6.02 -11.87 11.18
N VAL A 209 -5.75 -12.28 9.94
CA VAL A 209 -5.92 -11.45 8.75
C VAL A 209 -7.40 -11.21 8.43
N GLU A 210 -8.26 -12.20 8.67
CA GLU A 210 -9.71 -12.05 8.51
C GLU A 210 -10.26 -11.12 9.59
N VAL A 211 -9.89 -11.37 10.85
CA VAL A 211 -10.31 -10.55 12.00
C VAL A 211 -9.84 -9.10 11.91
N SER A 212 -8.63 -8.88 11.37
CA SER A 212 -8.06 -7.54 11.15
C SER A 212 -8.84 -6.70 10.13
N LYS A 213 -9.61 -7.34 9.24
CA LYS A 213 -10.42 -6.68 8.21
C LYS A 213 -11.85 -6.41 8.65
N LEU A 214 -12.27 -6.96 9.79
CA LEU A 214 -13.61 -6.71 10.32
C LEU A 214 -13.77 -5.23 10.67
N PRO A 215 -14.93 -4.63 10.36
CA PRO A 215 -15.32 -3.36 10.93
C PRO A 215 -15.18 -3.37 12.46
N ILE A 216 -14.77 -2.25 13.06
CA ILE A 216 -14.59 -2.14 14.52
C ILE A 216 -15.79 -2.67 15.32
N ALA A 217 -17.03 -2.43 14.84
CA ALA A 217 -18.22 -2.95 15.50
C ALA A 217 -18.31 -4.50 15.47
N GLU A 218 -17.97 -5.11 14.34
CA GLU A 218 -17.95 -6.58 14.18
C GLU A 218 -16.79 -7.20 14.95
N LEU A 219 -15.62 -6.56 14.94
CA LEU A 219 -14.48 -6.99 15.75
C LEU A 219 -14.81 -6.95 17.25
N LEU A 220 -15.53 -5.93 17.72
CA LEU A 220 -15.98 -5.87 19.11
C LEU A 220 -16.87 -7.05 19.47
N LEU A 221 -17.79 -7.45 18.59
CA LEU A 221 -18.63 -8.63 18.78
C LEU A 221 -17.80 -9.92 18.77
N PHE A 222 -16.84 -10.03 17.86
CA PHE A 222 -15.91 -11.15 17.80
C PHE A 222 -15.14 -11.32 19.12
N ILE A 223 -14.52 -10.25 19.63
CA ILE A 223 -13.75 -10.26 20.87
C ILE A 223 -14.61 -10.66 22.08
N ARG A 224 -15.87 -10.19 22.14
CA ARG A 224 -16.82 -10.57 23.19
C ARG A 224 -17.26 -12.02 23.16
N ASN A 225 -17.19 -12.66 21.99
CA ASN A 225 -17.59 -14.06 21.83
C ASN A 225 -16.48 -15.03 22.29
N ILE A 226 -15.21 -14.62 22.19
CA ILE A 226 -14.06 -15.48 22.49
C ILE A 226 -14.19 -16.23 23.83
N PRO A 227 -14.53 -15.58 24.97
CA PRO A 227 -14.60 -16.26 26.28
C PRO A 227 -15.53 -17.47 26.33
N THR A 228 -16.53 -17.57 25.43
CA THR A 228 -17.47 -18.70 25.39
C THR A 228 -16.84 -20.01 24.89
N SER A 229 -15.66 -19.93 24.28
CA SER A 229 -14.96 -21.02 23.61
C SER A 229 -13.66 -21.44 24.30
N LEU A 230 -13.28 -20.74 25.38
CA LEU A 230 -12.03 -20.94 26.10
C LEU A 230 -12.14 -21.98 27.19
N ASP A 231 -11.08 -22.75 27.39
CA ASP A 231 -10.93 -23.55 28.61
C ASP A 231 -10.48 -22.68 29.81
N GLU A 232 -10.42 -23.29 31.00
CA GLU A 232 -10.07 -22.58 32.24
C GLU A 232 -8.66 -21.96 32.18
N HIS A 233 -7.70 -22.65 31.54
CA HIS A 233 -6.33 -22.17 31.42
C HIS A 233 -6.24 -21.01 30.42
N GLU A 234 -6.82 -21.17 29.22
CA GLU A 234 -6.92 -20.14 28.18
C GLU A 234 -7.61 -18.88 28.72
N SER A 235 -8.72 -19.05 29.43
CA SER A 235 -9.44 -17.94 30.07
C SER A 235 -8.57 -17.20 31.08
N LYS A 236 -7.80 -17.92 31.90
CA LYS A 236 -6.94 -17.32 32.93
C LYS A 236 -5.79 -16.51 32.34
N ILE A 237 -5.22 -16.93 31.21
CA ILE A 237 -4.08 -16.24 30.60
C ILE A 237 -4.50 -15.07 29.70
N SER A 238 -5.73 -15.08 29.16
CA SER A 238 -6.16 -14.12 28.13
C SER A 238 -7.17 -13.06 28.60
N SER A 239 -7.82 -13.22 29.76
CA SER A 239 -8.92 -12.35 30.20
C SER A 239 -8.54 -10.86 30.24
N GLU A 240 -7.40 -10.52 30.84
CA GLU A 240 -6.95 -9.12 30.94
C GLU A 240 -6.67 -8.52 29.55
N LEU A 241 -6.16 -9.33 28.61
CA LEU A 241 -5.89 -8.90 27.25
C LEU A 241 -7.19 -8.66 26.46
N ILE A 242 -8.16 -9.57 26.61
CA ILE A 242 -9.50 -9.44 25.99
C ILE A 242 -10.18 -8.17 26.49
N ASP A 243 -10.16 -7.90 27.79
CA ASP A 243 -10.73 -6.69 28.38
C ASP A 243 -10.09 -5.41 27.81
N GLU A 244 -8.76 -5.39 27.67
CA GLU A 244 -8.04 -4.22 27.14
C GLU A 244 -8.31 -3.99 25.64
N ILE A 245 -8.50 -5.06 24.85
CA ILE A 245 -8.94 -4.96 23.45
C ILE A 245 -10.37 -4.40 23.40
N GLU A 246 -11.29 -4.98 24.18
CA GLU A 246 -12.69 -4.58 24.23
C GLU A 246 -12.83 -3.09 24.59
N LEU A 247 -12.13 -2.62 25.63
CA LEU A 247 -12.17 -1.23 26.08
C LEU A 247 -11.80 -0.24 24.97
N ARG A 248 -10.78 -0.56 24.17
CA ARG A 248 -10.33 0.26 23.03
C ARG A 248 -11.35 0.23 21.89
N LEU A 249 -11.89 -0.94 21.56
CA LEU A 249 -12.91 -1.07 20.52
C LEU A 249 -14.21 -0.33 20.90
N ILE A 250 -14.63 -0.39 22.16
CA ILE A 250 -15.77 0.41 22.67
C ILE A 250 -15.50 1.89 22.48
N TYR A 251 -14.30 2.37 22.80
CA TYR A 251 -13.92 3.77 22.59
C TYR A 251 -13.96 4.15 21.11
N LEU A 252 -13.33 3.36 20.23
CA LEU A 252 -13.31 3.59 18.78
C LEU A 252 -14.73 3.61 18.18
N ASN A 253 -15.61 2.75 18.68
CA ASN A 253 -17.02 2.72 18.29
C ASN A 253 -17.75 4.00 18.75
N LYS A 254 -17.53 4.45 19.99
CA LYS A 254 -18.13 5.68 20.57
C LYS A 254 -17.77 6.94 19.80
N ILE A 255 -16.56 7.04 19.26
CA ILE A 255 -16.12 8.19 18.45
C ILE A 255 -16.52 8.09 16.97
N GLY A 256 -17.29 7.07 16.58
CA GLY A 256 -17.91 6.97 15.26
C GLY A 256 -17.14 6.16 14.22
N LEU A 257 -16.07 5.45 14.56
CA LEU A 257 -15.25 4.68 13.60
C LEU A 257 -15.76 3.26 13.33
N LYS A 258 -17.02 2.99 13.67
CA LYS A 258 -17.64 1.65 13.71
C LYS A 258 -17.52 0.82 12.42
N VAL A 259 -17.49 1.48 11.25
CA VAL A 259 -17.44 0.84 9.92
C VAL A 259 -16.02 0.64 9.39
N LEU A 260 -15.00 1.17 10.07
CA LEU A 260 -13.62 1.06 9.62
C LEU A 260 -12.98 -0.20 10.17
N PRO A 261 -12.16 -0.92 9.39
CA PRO A 261 -11.25 -1.90 9.96
C PRO A 261 -10.21 -1.19 10.83
N PRO A 262 -9.84 -1.75 11.99
CA PRO A 262 -8.81 -1.16 12.84
C PRO A 262 -7.44 -1.20 12.15
N ILE A 263 -7.11 -2.28 11.43
CA ILE A 263 -5.80 -2.44 10.79
C ILE A 263 -5.94 -1.97 9.35
N ASN A 264 -5.58 -0.71 9.13
CA ASN A 264 -5.60 -0.14 7.80
C ASN A 264 -4.35 -0.56 7.02
N ASP A 265 -4.52 -1.52 6.11
CA ASP A 265 -3.74 -1.58 4.88
C ASP A 265 -3.93 -0.23 4.19
N ARG A 266 -3.03 0.74 4.48
CA ARG A 266 -3.00 2.12 3.95
C ARG A 266 -4.21 2.41 3.06
N ILE A 267 -5.25 3.03 3.60
CA ILE A 267 -6.40 3.54 2.83
C ILE A 267 -5.84 4.09 1.52
N GLN A 268 -6.07 3.36 0.42
CA GLN A 268 -5.90 3.95 -0.90
C GLN A 268 -7.06 4.92 -0.99
N PHE A 269 -6.80 6.17 -0.59
CA PHE A 269 -7.58 7.27 -1.11
C PHE A 269 -7.29 7.28 -2.61
N SER A 270 -8.10 6.55 -3.38
CA SER A 270 -8.30 6.91 -4.77
C SER A 270 -8.84 8.34 -4.77
N PRO A 271 -8.18 9.29 -5.46
CA PRO A 271 -8.81 10.57 -5.75
C PRO A 271 -10.09 10.36 -6.56
#